data_AF-W1Y4X6-F1
#
_entry.id   AF-W1Y4X6-F1
#
_cell.length_a   1.000
_cell.length_b   1.000
_cell.length_c   1.000
_cell.angle_alpha   90.00
_cell.angle_beta   90.00
_cell.angle_gamma   90.00
#
_symmetry.space_group_name_H-M   'P 1'
#
loop_
_entity.id
_entity.type
_entity.pdbx_description
1 polymer ?
#
loop_
_entity_poly.entity_id
_entity_poly.type
_entity_poly.pdbx_seq_one_letter_code
_entity_poly.pdbx_strand_id
1 'polypeptide(L)'
;QLQNILRAGMRAPDHKSMQPWHFFVIEGEGRERFSAVLEQGAIAAGSDDKAIDKARNAPFRAPLIITVVAKCEENHKVPRWEQEMSAGCAVMAMQMA
;
A
#
# COMPACT_ATOMS: atom_id res chain seq x y z
N GLN A 1 13.17 11.78 -7.08
CA GLN A 1 11.74 12.03 -6.76
C GLN A 1 11.19 10.96 -5.81
N LEU A 2 11.22 9.66 -6.17
CA LEU A 2 10.73 8.56 -5.30
C LEU A 2 11.22 8.64 -3.84
N GLN A 3 12.52 8.87 -3.62
CA GLN A 3 13.09 8.97 -2.27
C GLN A 3 12.49 10.12 -1.43
N ASN A 4 12.11 11.24 -2.06
CA ASN A 4 11.47 12.35 -1.34
C ASN A 4 10.05 11.97 -0.92
N ILE A 5 9.31 11.30 -1.79
CA ILE A 5 7.97 10.76 -1.50
C ILE A 5 8.02 9.81 -0.31
N LEU A 6 8.93 8.82 -0.33
CA LEU A 6 9.10 7.87 0.77
C LEU A 6 9.48 8.57 2.08
N ARG A 7 10.40 9.57 2.02
CA ARG A 7 10.81 10.37 3.19
C ARG A 7 9.65 11.18 3.78
N ALA A 8 8.78 11.73 2.93
CA ALA A 8 7.59 12.43 3.39
C ALA A 8 6.64 11.47 4.13
N GLY A 9 6.40 10.28 3.58
CA GLY A 9 5.60 9.23 4.24
C GLY A 9 6.14 8.83 5.61
N MET A 10 7.47 8.67 5.74
CA MET A 10 8.13 8.35 7.01
C MET A 10 8.08 9.47 8.06
N ARG A 11 7.49 10.63 7.73
CA ARG A 11 7.30 11.77 8.65
C ARG A 11 5.88 11.89 9.18
N ALA A 12 5.03 10.89 8.94
CA ALA A 12 3.69 10.83 9.50
C ALA A 12 3.71 10.89 11.04
N PRO A 13 2.67 11.48 11.66
CA PRO A 13 2.45 11.36 13.10
C PRO A 13 2.28 9.88 13.48
N ASP A 14 2.94 9.48 14.56
CA ASP A 14 3.06 8.08 14.96
C ASP A 14 3.23 7.98 16.48
N HIS A 15 2.17 7.51 17.15
CA HIS A 15 2.17 7.41 18.60
C HIS A 15 3.18 6.35 19.04
N LYS A 16 4.19 6.80 19.81
CA LYS A 16 5.34 6.00 20.28
C LYS A 16 6.28 5.53 19.17
N SER A 17 6.21 6.14 18.00
CA SER A 17 7.12 5.84 16.89
C SER A 17 7.11 4.34 16.52
N MET A 18 5.92 3.75 16.43
CA MET A 18 5.70 2.33 16.12
C MET A 18 6.05 1.99 14.66
N GLN A 19 6.03 2.98 13.78
CA GLN A 19 6.29 2.89 12.34
C GLN A 19 5.46 1.80 11.64
N PRO A 20 4.12 1.81 11.78
CA PRO A 20 3.27 0.72 11.32
C PRO A 20 3.11 0.66 9.79
N TRP A 21 3.72 1.57 9.02
CA TRP A 21 3.64 1.59 7.56
C TRP A 21 4.73 0.75 6.91
N HIS A 22 4.33 -0.11 5.97
CA HIS A 22 5.23 -0.85 5.10
C HIS A 22 5.01 -0.40 3.65
N PHE A 23 6.05 0.11 3.01
CA PHE A 23 6.01 0.55 1.61
C PHE A 23 6.58 -0.51 0.69
N PHE A 24 5.80 -0.96 -0.28
CA PHE A 24 6.23 -1.83 -1.35
C PHE A 24 6.30 -1.02 -2.64
N VAL A 25 7.52 -0.85 -3.17
CA VAL A 25 7.74 -0.24 -4.49
C VAL A 25 7.66 -1.34 -5.54
N ILE A 26 6.67 -1.24 -6.42
CA ILE A 26 6.36 -2.23 -7.45
C ILE A 26 6.59 -1.57 -8.82
N GLU A 27 7.64 -2.01 -9.50
CA GLU A 27 8.04 -1.54 -10.83
C GLU A 27 8.65 -2.67 -11.66
N GLY A 28 8.86 -2.44 -12.97
CA GLY A 28 9.39 -3.46 -13.88
C GLY A 28 8.57 -4.76 -13.84
N GLU A 29 9.26 -5.90 -13.76
CA GLU A 29 8.68 -7.25 -13.61
C GLU A 29 7.85 -7.42 -12.32
N GLY A 30 8.03 -6.54 -11.32
CA GLY A 30 7.18 -6.49 -10.13
C GLY A 30 5.71 -6.26 -10.47
N ARG A 31 5.41 -5.49 -11.53
CA ARG A 31 4.02 -5.20 -11.95
C ARG A 31 3.32 -6.44 -12.50
N GLU A 32 4.05 -7.33 -13.19
CA GLU A 32 3.50 -8.60 -13.69
C GLU A 32 3.14 -9.54 -12.53
N ARG A 33 4.05 -9.66 -11.55
CA ARG A 33 3.78 -10.43 -10.32
C ARG A 33 2.58 -9.86 -9.56
N PHE A 34 2.47 -8.54 -9.49
CA PHE A 34 1.33 -7.90 -8.82
C PHE A 34 0.01 -8.09 -9.58
N SER A 35 0.05 -8.05 -10.92
CA SER A 35 -1.11 -8.37 -11.79
C SER A 35 -1.65 -9.77 -11.49
N ALA A 36 -0.77 -10.78 -11.45
CA ALA A 36 -1.17 -12.15 -11.16
C ALA A 36 -1.83 -12.28 -9.77
N VAL A 37 -1.32 -11.57 -8.75
CA VAL A 37 -1.91 -11.57 -7.40
C VAL A 37 -3.30 -10.91 -7.40
N LEU A 38 -3.46 -9.77 -8.08
CA LEU A 38 -4.77 -9.08 -8.15
C LEU A 38 -5.81 -9.91 -8.92
N GLU A 39 -5.40 -10.55 -10.01
CA GLU A 39 -6.24 -11.47 -10.78
C GLU A 39 -6.70 -12.66 -9.92
N GLN A 40 -5.76 -13.33 -9.24
CA GLN A 40 -6.07 -14.43 -8.31
C GLN A 40 -7.03 -13.98 -7.20
N GLY A 41 -6.83 -12.78 -6.64
CA GLY A 41 -7.71 -12.22 -5.63
C GLY A 41 -9.14 -11.98 -6.15
N ALA A 42 -9.29 -11.48 -7.38
CA ALA A 42 -10.59 -11.26 -8.00
C ALA A 42 -11.33 -12.58 -8.28
N ILE A 43 -10.62 -13.61 -8.74
CA ILE A 43 -11.15 -14.97 -8.95
C ILE A 43 -11.62 -15.56 -7.62
N ALA A 44 -10.78 -15.49 -6.57
CA ALA A 44 -11.12 -16.03 -5.25
C ALA A 44 -12.33 -15.32 -4.61
N ALA A 45 -12.55 -14.04 -4.94
CA ALA A 45 -13.71 -13.28 -4.51
C ALA A 45 -15.01 -13.59 -5.31
N GLY A 46 -14.95 -14.46 -6.33
CA GLY A 46 -16.10 -14.79 -7.18
C GLY A 46 -16.53 -13.64 -8.09
N SER A 47 -15.60 -12.78 -8.50
CA SER A 47 -15.90 -11.63 -9.35
C SER A 47 -16.24 -12.06 -10.78
N ASP A 48 -16.92 -11.20 -11.53
CA ASP A 48 -17.20 -11.43 -12.95
C ASP A 48 -15.94 -11.25 -13.83
N ASP A 49 -16.00 -11.76 -15.07
CA ASP A 49 -14.86 -11.70 -16.02
C ASP A 49 -14.36 -10.27 -16.23
N LYS A 50 -15.27 -9.30 -16.23
CA LYS A 50 -14.94 -7.87 -16.39
C LYS A 50 -14.11 -7.35 -15.21
N ALA A 51 -14.46 -7.73 -13.98
CA ALA A 51 -13.72 -7.35 -12.78
C ALA A 51 -12.37 -8.06 -12.71
N ILE A 52 -12.30 -9.34 -13.11
CA ILE A 52 -11.04 -10.10 -13.21
C ILE A 52 -10.10 -9.43 -14.21
N ASP A 53 -10.58 -9.10 -15.40
CA ASP A 53 -9.81 -8.38 -16.42
C ASP A 53 -9.35 -7.00 -15.95
N LYS A 54 -10.22 -6.29 -15.21
CA LYS A 54 -9.86 -5.00 -14.61
C LYS A 54 -8.74 -5.15 -13.58
N ALA A 55 -8.78 -6.19 -12.75
CA ALA A 55 -7.77 -6.47 -11.73
C ALA A 55 -6.41 -6.81 -12.36
N ARG A 56 -6.40 -7.70 -13.37
CA ARG A 56 -5.22 -8.06 -14.16
C ARG A 56 -4.56 -6.84 -14.81
N ASN A 57 -5.37 -5.95 -15.39
CA ASN A 57 -4.82 -4.78 -16.08
C ASN A 57 -4.47 -3.59 -15.17
N ALA A 58 -4.89 -3.60 -13.89
CA ALA A 58 -4.72 -2.45 -13.01
C ALA A 58 -3.25 -2.02 -12.79
N PRO A 59 -2.28 -2.93 -12.58
CA PRO A 59 -0.90 -2.54 -12.32
C PRO A 59 -0.16 -1.88 -13.49
N PHE A 60 -0.65 -2.07 -14.71
CA PHE A 60 0.02 -1.56 -15.92
C PHE A 60 -0.36 -0.11 -16.27
N ARG A 61 -1.25 0.52 -15.49
CA ARG A 61 -1.65 1.93 -15.67
C ARG A 61 -0.58 2.94 -15.27
N ALA A 62 0.42 2.51 -14.50
CA ALA A 62 1.53 3.34 -14.07
C ALA A 62 2.86 2.58 -14.20
N PRO A 63 3.99 3.28 -14.46
CA PRO A 63 5.31 2.66 -14.51
C PRO A 63 5.80 2.19 -13.14
N LEU A 64 5.32 2.81 -12.06
CA LEU A 64 5.68 2.53 -10.67
C LEU A 64 4.42 2.64 -9.79
N ILE A 65 4.28 1.71 -8.85
CA ILE A 65 3.22 1.69 -7.85
C ILE A 65 3.86 1.62 -6.46
N ILE A 66 3.37 2.42 -5.52
CA ILE A 66 3.75 2.29 -4.11
C ILE A 66 2.54 1.78 -3.34
N THR A 67 2.59 0.53 -2.91
CA THR A 67 1.57 -0.05 -2.03
C THR A 67 1.95 0.24 -0.58
N VAL A 68 1.03 0.80 0.20
CA VAL A 68 1.23 1.06 1.62
C VAL A 68 0.36 0.10 2.43
N VAL A 69 1.00 -0.68 3.30
CA VAL A 69 0.32 -1.63 4.19
C VAL A 69 0.44 -1.13 5.62
N ALA A 70 -0.69 -1.04 6.32
CA ALA A 70 -0.72 -0.82 7.77
C ALA A 70 -0.42 -2.15 8.48
N LYS A 71 0.85 -2.42 8.75
CA LYS A 71 1.29 -3.59 9.51
C LYS A 71 1.17 -3.29 11.00
N CYS A 72 -0.05 -3.39 11.50
CA CYS A 72 -0.34 -3.12 12.90
C CYS A 72 0.07 -4.30 13.79
N GLU A 73 0.58 -4.00 14.98
CA GLU A 73 0.95 -4.97 16.00
C GLU A 73 0.10 -4.77 17.26
N GLU A 74 -0.15 -5.85 18.01
CA GLU A 74 -0.86 -5.74 19.27
C GLU A 74 0.00 -4.98 20.29
N ASN A 75 -0.54 -3.87 20.81
CA ASN A 75 0.19 -3.02 21.75
C ASN A 75 -0.75 -2.47 22.82
N HIS A 76 -0.39 -2.70 24.08
CA HIS A 76 -1.23 -2.32 25.22
C HIS A 76 -1.34 -0.80 25.45
N LYS A 77 -0.46 0.01 24.85
CA LYS A 77 -0.47 1.48 24.97
C LYS A 77 -0.86 2.19 23.67
N VAL A 78 -0.85 1.49 22.54
CA VAL A 78 -1.13 2.07 21.22
C VAL A 78 -2.18 1.19 20.53
N PRO A 79 -3.46 1.59 20.58
CA PRO A 79 -4.52 0.80 19.96
C PRO A 79 -4.32 0.70 18.45
N ARG A 80 -4.83 -0.38 17.87
CA ARG A 80 -4.68 -0.68 16.43
C ARG A 80 -5.14 0.47 15.52
N TRP A 81 -6.24 1.14 15.86
CA TRP A 81 -6.76 2.23 15.02
C TRP A 81 -5.78 3.41 14.91
N GLU A 82 -4.98 3.70 15.94
CA GLU A 82 -3.96 4.76 15.87
C GLU A 82 -2.83 4.39 14.90
N GLN A 83 -2.48 3.11 14.84
CA GLN A 83 -1.48 2.59 13.90
C GLN A 83 -2.01 2.65 12.46
N GLU A 84 -3.27 2.28 12.25
CA GLU A 84 -3.96 2.40 10.95
C GLU A 84 -4.02 3.87 10.50
N MET A 85 -4.36 4.79 11.40
CA MET A 85 -4.34 6.23 11.12
C MET A 85 -2.94 6.74 10.79
N SER A 86 -1.91 6.27 11.50
CA SER A 86 -0.51 6.65 11.23
C SER A 86 -0.09 6.23 9.82
N ALA A 87 -0.44 5.02 9.39
CA ALA A 87 -0.21 4.56 8.02
C ALA A 87 -1.03 5.36 6.99
N GLY A 88 -2.28 5.73 7.30
CA GLY A 88 -3.09 6.62 6.46
C GLY A 88 -2.46 8.01 6.29
N CYS A 89 -1.94 8.60 7.35
CA CYS A 89 -1.19 9.85 7.30
C CYS A 89 0.10 9.73 6.48
N ALA A 90 0.78 8.58 6.52
CA ALA A 90 1.94 8.32 5.68
C ALA A 90 1.58 8.38 4.18
N VAL A 91 0.45 7.77 3.78
CA VAL A 91 -0.06 7.86 2.40
C VAL A 91 -0.35 9.32 2.01
N MET A 92 -1.02 10.08 2.88
CA MET A 92 -1.30 11.50 2.62
C MET A 92 -0.01 12.29 2.43
N ALA A 93 0.98 12.13 3.32
CA ALA A 93 2.25 12.83 3.23
C ALA A 93 3.01 12.49 1.93
N MET A 94 2.96 11.23 1.49
CA MET A 94 3.52 10.81 0.20
C MET A 94 2.85 11.48 -1.00
N GLN A 95 1.52 11.69 -0.96
CA GLN A 95 0.79 12.35 -2.04
C GLN A 95 1.12 13.85 -2.16
N MET A 96 1.60 14.46 -1.09
CA MET A 96 1.91 15.90 -1.01
C MET A 96 3.39 16.23 -1.32
N ALA A 97 4.21 15.23 -1.62
CA ALA A 97 5.67 15.34 -1.75
C ALA A 97 6.15 15.51 -3.21
#